data_AF-A0A0S7WVC0-F1
#
_entry.id   AF-A0A0S7WVC0-F1
#
_cell.length_a   1.000
_cell.length_b   1.000
_cell.length_c   1.000
_cell.angle_alpha   90.00
_cell.angle_beta   90.00
_cell.angle_gamma   90.00
#
_symmetry.space_group_name_H-M   'P 1'
#
loop_
_entity.id
_entity.type
_entity.pdbx_description
1 polymer ?
#
loop_
_entity_poly.entity_id
_entity_poly.type
_entity_poly.pdbx_seq_one_letter_code
_entity_poly.pdbx_strand_id
1 'polypeptide(L)'
;MPETFRNGDFHDVLFRREHRENEKVFFEHYGAYWGLHPFRGVVNRKFKYIRYYGEDDTQEMYDLENDPAELHNIAADPSYDGVRRELAGEVNRWWYATGGRDAVYYESDAFKHNQHNTWT
;
A
#
# COMPACT_ATOMS: atom_id res chain seq x y z
N MET A 1 -6.32 26.05 3.38
CA MET A 1 -6.22 24.93 2.42
C MET A 1 -7.53 24.87 1.65
N PRO A 2 -7.52 24.72 0.30
CA PRO A 2 -8.76 24.54 -0.44
C PRO A 2 -9.43 23.22 -0.02
N GLU A 3 -10.77 23.19 -0.02
CA GLU A 3 -11.61 22.04 0.37
C GLU A 3 -11.32 20.74 -0.40
N THR A 4 -10.57 20.82 -1.50
CA THR A 4 -10.26 19.70 -2.40
C THR A 4 -9.14 18.79 -1.91
N PHE A 5 -8.32 19.20 -0.93
CA PHE A 5 -7.36 18.30 -0.29
C PHE A 5 -8.03 17.63 0.91
N ARG A 6 -8.68 16.49 0.65
CA ARG A 6 -9.31 15.64 1.68
C ARG A 6 -8.31 15.10 2.72
N ASN A 7 -7.03 15.07 2.37
CA ASN A 7 -5.98 14.49 3.19
C ASN A 7 -5.21 15.61 3.89
N GLY A 8 -4.76 15.33 5.13
CA GLY A 8 -4.19 16.31 6.04
C GLY A 8 -2.98 17.08 5.51
N ASP A 9 -2.50 18.01 6.32
CA ASP A 9 -1.39 18.91 5.97
C ASP A 9 -0.06 18.46 6.64
N PHE A 10 1.06 18.80 5.99
CA PHE A 10 2.42 18.43 6.42
C PHE A 10 3.15 19.54 7.21
N HIS A 11 2.52 20.69 7.46
CA HIS A 11 3.15 21.83 8.15
C HIS A 11 3.78 21.42 9.48
N ASP A 12 3.06 20.67 10.31
CA ASP A 12 3.57 20.20 11.60
C ASP A 12 4.74 19.23 11.47
N VAL A 13 4.82 18.49 10.36
CA VAL A 13 5.92 17.55 10.10
C VAL A 13 7.22 18.31 9.83
N LEU A 14 7.17 19.49 9.20
CA LEU A 14 8.35 20.29 8.89
C LEU A 14 9.12 20.76 10.14
N PHE A 15 8.41 20.96 11.25
CA PHE A 15 8.99 21.48 12.49
C PHE A 15 9.21 20.41 13.56
N ARG A 16 8.72 19.19 13.34
CA ARG A 16 8.90 18.10 14.29
C ARG A 16 10.34 17.59 14.24
N ARG A 17 10.94 17.38 15.41
CA ARG A 17 12.31 16.87 15.54
C ARG A 17 12.41 15.35 15.74
N GLU A 18 11.30 14.70 16.06
CA GLU A 18 11.22 13.27 16.35
C GLU A 18 10.09 12.63 15.53
N HIS A 19 10.24 11.35 15.22
CA HIS A 19 9.21 10.63 14.46
C HIS A 19 8.13 10.08 15.39
N ARG A 20 6.94 9.84 14.84
CA ARG A 20 5.90 9.11 15.59
C ARG A 20 6.16 7.62 15.45
N GLU A 21 6.05 6.88 16.55
CA GLU A 21 6.28 5.42 16.55
C GLU A 21 5.34 4.66 15.60
N ASN A 22 4.11 5.17 15.41
CA ASN A 22 3.09 4.55 14.57
C ASN A 22 2.95 5.22 13.19
N GLU A 23 3.97 5.94 12.73
CA GLU A 23 3.96 6.56 11.41
C GLU A 23 4.08 5.50 10.32
N LYS A 24 3.13 5.51 9.38
CA LYS A 24 3.01 4.54 8.30
C LYS A 24 2.63 5.23 7.00
N VAL A 25 3.16 4.73 5.89
CA VAL A 25 2.74 5.10 4.55
C VAL A 25 2.03 3.92 3.93
N PHE A 26 0.84 4.18 3.39
CA PHE A 26 0.07 3.20 2.63
C PHE A 26 0.12 3.58 1.16
N PHE A 27 0.22 2.58 0.29
CA PHE A 27 0.37 2.80 -1.14
C PHE A 27 -0.24 1.66 -1.94
N GLU A 28 -0.54 1.95 -3.20
CA GLU A 28 -1.14 1.01 -4.14
C GLU A 28 -0.51 1.12 -5.52
N HIS A 29 -0.51 0.01 -6.24
CA HIS A 29 -0.07 -0.05 -7.61
C HIS A 29 -0.96 -1.03 -8.38
N TYR A 30 -1.26 -0.72 -9.64
CA TYR A 30 -2.07 -1.59 -10.48
C TYR A 30 -1.25 -2.27 -11.59
N GLY A 31 -0.45 -1.50 -12.33
CA GLY A 31 0.28 -2.05 -13.45
C GLY A 31 1.38 -1.13 -13.94
N ALA A 32 2.38 -1.74 -14.57
CA ALA A 32 3.53 -1.09 -15.17
C ALA A 32 3.70 -1.53 -16.63
N TYR A 33 4.70 -0.97 -17.31
CA TYR A 33 4.99 -1.28 -18.71
C TYR A 33 5.17 -2.79 -18.99
N TRP A 34 5.61 -3.56 -18.00
CA TRP A 34 5.92 -4.99 -18.13
C TRP A 34 4.77 -5.94 -17.80
N GLY A 35 3.63 -5.43 -17.32
CA GLY A 35 2.50 -6.27 -16.95
C GLY A 35 1.65 -5.69 -15.81
N LEU A 36 0.60 -6.45 -15.48
CA LEU A 36 -0.30 -6.16 -14.37
C LEU A 36 0.14 -6.98 -13.15
N HIS A 37 0.72 -6.29 -12.18
CA HIS A 37 1.15 -6.86 -10.90
C HIS A 37 0.53 -6.03 -9.78
N PRO A 38 -0.79 -6.10 -9.60
CA PRO A 38 -1.48 -5.14 -8.77
C PRO A 38 -1.30 -5.51 -7.29
N PHE A 39 -0.98 -4.51 -6.48
CA PHE A 39 -0.72 -4.71 -5.06
C PHE A 39 -1.14 -3.52 -4.21
N ARG A 40 -1.27 -3.80 -2.92
CA ARG A 40 -1.38 -2.79 -1.85
C ARG A 40 -0.29 -3.03 -0.82
N GLY A 41 0.26 -1.95 -0.28
CA GLY A 41 1.37 -2.01 0.66
C GLY A 41 1.23 -1.05 1.82
N VAL A 42 1.93 -1.40 2.90
CA VAL A 42 2.17 -0.54 4.05
C VAL A 42 3.65 -0.58 4.39
N VAL A 43 4.22 0.58 4.67
CA VAL A 43 5.60 0.70 5.14
C VAL A 43 5.64 1.54 6.41
N ASN A 44 6.38 1.06 7.40
CA ASN A 44 6.77 1.81 8.59
C ASN A 44 8.32 1.82 8.66
N ARG A 45 8.90 2.32 9.75
CA ARG A 45 10.37 2.41 9.87
C ARG A 45 11.09 1.07 9.89
N LYS A 46 10.41 0.01 10.33
CA LYS A 46 10.99 -1.32 10.59
C LYS A 46 10.60 -2.35 9.56
N PHE A 47 9.40 -2.23 8.99
CA PHE A 47 8.83 -3.25 8.13
C PHE A 47 8.13 -2.64 6.94
N LYS A 48 8.26 -3.33 5.81
CA LYS A 48 7.42 -3.14 4.62
C LYS A 48 6.64 -4.42 4.39
N TYR A 49 5.36 -4.29 4.11
CA TYR A 49 4.47 -5.39 3.74
C TYR A 49 3.76 -5.07 2.43
N ILE A 50 3.68 -6.06 1.55
CA ILE A 50 3.00 -5.98 0.26
C ILE A 50 2.07 -7.19 0.12
N ARG A 51 0.84 -6.93 -0.31
CA ARG A 51 -0.11 -7.96 -0.76
C ARG A 51 -0.42 -7.75 -2.22
N TYR A 52 0.05 -8.67 -3.05
CA TYR A 52 -0.40 -8.80 -4.43
C TYR A 52 -1.79 -9.44 -4.46
N TYR A 53 -2.56 -9.12 -5.49
CA TYR A 53 -3.87 -9.70 -5.76
C TYR A 53 -4.03 -9.96 -7.26
N GLY A 54 -5.07 -10.69 -7.66
CA GLY A 54 -5.21 -11.14 -9.04
C GLY A 54 -4.39 -12.42 -9.28
N GLU A 55 -3.68 -12.49 -10.41
CA GLU A 55 -2.97 -13.71 -10.82
C GLU A 55 -1.78 -14.06 -9.92
N ASP A 56 -1.08 -13.06 -9.38
CA ASP A 56 0.11 -13.30 -8.54
C ASP A 56 -0.23 -13.86 -7.15
N ASP A 57 -1.36 -13.40 -6.55
CA ASP A 57 -1.83 -13.68 -5.17
C ASP A 57 -0.74 -14.09 -4.15
N THR A 58 0.31 -13.29 -4.05
CA THR A 58 1.45 -13.52 -3.15
C THR A 58 1.60 -12.41 -2.11
N GLN A 59 2.46 -12.66 -1.11
CA GLN A 59 2.82 -11.71 -0.07
C GLN A 59 4.33 -11.51 -0.04
N GLU A 60 4.74 -10.26 0.16
CA GLU A 60 6.11 -9.90 0.50
C GLU A 60 6.15 -9.15 1.82
N MET A 61 7.19 -9.41 2.60
CA MET A 61 7.48 -8.66 3.81
C MET A 61 8.99 -8.55 3.97
N TYR A 62 9.47 -7.38 4.37
CA TYR A 62 10.89 -7.09 4.57
C TYR A 62 11.11 -6.42 5.92
N ASP A 63 12.15 -6.84 6.63
CA ASP A 63 12.67 -6.16 7.81
C ASP A 63 13.67 -5.10 7.36
N LEU A 64 13.28 -3.84 7.40
CA LEU A 64 14.07 -2.71 6.91
C LEU A 64 15.24 -2.34 7.84
N GLU A 65 15.24 -2.81 9.11
CA GLU A 65 16.36 -2.61 10.01
C GLU A 65 17.51 -3.57 9.66
N ASN A 66 17.17 -4.82 9.32
CA ASN A 66 18.15 -5.87 9.04
C ASN A 66 18.41 -6.12 7.54
N ASP A 67 17.46 -5.75 6.67
CA ASP A 67 17.50 -5.93 5.22
C ASP A 67 17.02 -4.64 4.51
N PRO A 68 17.78 -3.53 4.61
CA PRO A 68 17.42 -2.25 4.01
C PRO A 68 17.39 -2.26 2.48
N ALA A 69 17.96 -3.29 1.85
CA ALA A 69 17.96 -3.49 0.40
C ALA A 69 16.79 -4.37 -0.08
N GLU A 70 15.92 -4.83 0.83
CA GLU A 70 14.71 -5.62 0.51
C GLU A 70 15.03 -6.88 -0.33
N LEU A 71 16.13 -7.56 -0.01
CA LEU A 71 16.60 -8.72 -0.77
C LEU A 71 15.99 -10.04 -0.28
N HIS A 72 15.47 -10.07 0.94
CA HIS A 72 15.01 -11.28 1.62
C HIS A 72 13.54 -11.15 2.03
N ASN A 73 12.66 -11.80 1.27
CA ASN A 73 11.25 -11.88 1.62
C ASN A 73 11.04 -12.79 2.85
N ILE A 74 10.65 -12.19 3.97
CA ILE A 74 10.38 -12.86 5.26
C ILE A 74 8.89 -13.14 5.50
N ALA A 75 8.00 -12.95 4.51
CA ALA A 75 6.56 -13.14 4.68
C ALA A 75 6.15 -14.56 5.11
N ALA A 76 6.96 -15.57 4.80
CA ALA A 76 6.72 -16.96 5.18
C ALA A 76 7.42 -17.37 6.50
N ASP A 77 8.21 -16.48 7.12
CA ASP A 77 8.92 -16.78 8.36
C ASP A 77 7.96 -16.73 9.56
N PRO A 78 7.77 -17.85 10.29
CA PRO A 78 6.84 -17.90 11.43
C PRO A 78 7.22 -16.94 12.57
N SER A 79 8.49 -16.55 12.67
CA SER A 79 8.98 -15.60 13.68
C SER A 79 8.37 -14.21 13.50
N TYR A 80 7.93 -13.87 12.29
CA TYR A 80 7.35 -12.58 11.93
C TYR A 80 5.83 -12.64 11.73
N ASP A 81 5.17 -13.78 12.02
CA ASP A 81 3.74 -13.97 11.72
C ASP A 81 2.83 -12.93 12.40
N GLY A 82 3.15 -12.57 13.65
CA GLY A 82 2.42 -11.54 14.39
C GLY A 82 2.45 -10.18 13.68
N VAL A 83 3.64 -9.73 13.30
CA VAL A 83 3.85 -8.45 12.60
C VAL A 83 3.21 -8.50 11.20
N ARG A 84 3.39 -9.60 10.46
CA ARG A 84 2.76 -9.79 9.15
C ARG A 84 1.24 -9.64 9.23
N ARG A 85 0.60 -10.29 10.20
CA ARG A 85 -0.85 -10.21 10.40
C ARG A 85 -1.33 -8.81 10.78
N GLU A 86 -0.56 -8.11 11.61
CA GLU A 86 -0.85 -6.72 11.98
C GLU A 86 -0.86 -5.82 10.74
N LEU A 87 0.24 -5.81 9.98
CA LEU A 87 0.41 -4.98 8.80
C LEU A 87 -0.59 -5.34 7.70
N ALA A 88 -0.85 -6.64 7.48
CA ALA A 88 -1.90 -7.10 6.58
C ALA A 88 -3.28 -6.57 6.98
N GLY A 89 -3.59 -6.57 8.27
CA GLY A 89 -4.84 -6.01 8.78
C GLY A 89 -4.94 -4.50 8.57
N GLU A 90 -3.85 -3.77 8.79
CA GLU A 90 -3.79 -2.32 8.62
C GLU A 90 -3.96 -1.89 7.16
N VAL A 91 -3.20 -2.49 6.23
CA VAL A 91 -3.32 -2.16 4.81
C VAL A 91 -4.69 -2.49 4.28
N ASN A 92 -5.32 -3.59 4.73
CA ASN A 92 -6.69 -3.93 4.35
C ASN A 92 -7.69 -2.89 4.87
N ARG A 93 -7.58 -2.47 6.13
CA ARG A 93 -8.46 -1.43 6.70
C ARG A 93 -8.33 -0.12 5.94
N TRP A 94 -7.11 0.31 5.67
CA TRP A 94 -6.85 1.51 4.88
C TRP A 94 -7.47 1.40 3.48
N TRP A 95 -7.17 0.31 2.77
CA TRP A 95 -7.65 0.05 1.42
C TRP A 95 -9.17 0.16 1.29
N TYR A 96 -9.92 -0.48 2.19
CA TYR A 96 -11.38 -0.42 2.15
C TYR A 96 -11.90 0.96 2.56
N ALA A 97 -11.28 1.63 3.53
CA ALA A 97 -11.70 2.95 3.98
C ALA A 97 -11.50 4.05 2.93
N THR A 98 -10.50 3.89 2.04
CA THR A 98 -10.22 4.84 0.95
C THR A 98 -10.91 4.48 -0.37
N GLY A 99 -11.63 3.35 -0.43
CA GLY A 99 -12.29 2.89 -1.66
C GLY A 99 -11.31 2.30 -2.69
N GLY A 100 -10.23 1.67 -2.23
CA GLY A 100 -9.24 1.01 -3.08
C GLY A 100 -9.87 0.03 -4.07
N ARG A 101 -9.28 -0.04 -5.27
CA ARG A 101 -9.83 -0.71 -6.45
C ARG A 101 -9.10 -2.01 -6.74
N ASP A 102 -9.83 -3.12 -6.87
CA ASP A 102 -9.24 -4.42 -7.16
C ASP A 102 -9.03 -4.65 -8.66
N ALA A 103 -8.44 -5.80 -9.00
CA ALA A 103 -8.20 -6.19 -10.38
C ALA A 103 -9.49 -6.25 -11.21
N VAL A 104 -10.62 -6.60 -10.59
CA VAL A 104 -11.92 -6.64 -11.27
C VAL A 104 -12.33 -5.24 -11.73
N TYR A 105 -12.15 -4.22 -10.89
CA TYR A 105 -12.43 -2.84 -11.29
C TYR A 105 -11.58 -2.40 -12.49
N TYR A 106 -10.27 -2.61 -12.42
CA TYR A 106 -9.37 -2.13 -13.48
C TYR A 106 -9.47 -2.95 -14.76
N GLU A 107 -9.84 -4.22 -14.68
CA GLU A 107 -10.09 -5.05 -15.86
C GLU A 107 -11.49 -4.86 -16.46
N SER A 108 -12.36 -4.08 -15.81
CA SER A 108 -13.70 -3.80 -16.30
C SER A 108 -13.71 -2.99 -17.59
N ASP A 109 -14.73 -3.21 -18.44
CA ASP A 109 -14.94 -2.41 -19.65
C ASP A 109 -15.08 -0.92 -19.35
N ALA A 110 -15.68 -0.56 -18.21
CA ALA A 110 -15.83 0.83 -17.80
C ALA A 110 -14.46 1.51 -17.56
N PHE A 111 -13.51 0.80 -16.97
CA PHE A 111 -12.16 1.31 -16.78
C PHE A 111 -11.40 1.37 -18.11
N LYS A 112 -11.35 0.25 -18.85
CA LYS A 112 -10.60 0.13 -20.11
C LYS A 112 -11.07 1.08 -21.21
N HIS A 113 -12.36 1.38 -21.26
CA HIS A 113 -12.94 2.32 -22.23
C HIS A 113 -13.05 3.75 -21.69
N ASN A 114 -12.33 4.08 -20.60
CA ASN A 114 -12.22 5.43 -20.03
C ASN A 114 -13.57 6.07 -19.63
N GLN A 115 -14.57 5.25 -19.29
CA GLN A 115 -15.91 5.75 -18.94
C GLN A 115 -15.92 6.49 -17.58
N HIS A 116 -14.87 6.29 -16.78
CA HIS A 116 -14.64 6.94 -15.48
C HIS A 116 -14.13 8.38 -15.57
N ASN A 117 -13.70 8.85 -16.74
CA ASN A 117 -13.25 10.24 -16.98
C ASN A 117 -14.27 11.05 -17.82
N THR A 118 -15.54 10.67 -17.75
CA THR A 118 -16.60 11.44 -18.42
C THR A 118 -16.96 12.65 -17.57
N TRP A 119 -16.60 13.84 -18.05
CA TRP A 119 -17.03 15.10 -17.46
C TRP A 119 -18.53 15.30 -17.80
N THR A 120 -19.37 15.37 -16.77
CA THR A 120 -20.75 15.90 -16.87
C THR A 120 -20.83 17.21 -16.12
#